data_AF-A0A4V0I1X9-F1
#
_entry.id   AF-A0A4V0I1X9-F1
#
_cell.length_a   1.000
_cell.length_b   1.000
_cell.length_c   1.000
_cell.angle_alpha   90.00
_cell.angle_beta   90.00
_cell.angle_gamma   90.00
#
_symmetry.space_group_name_H-M   'P 1'
#
loop_
_entity.id
_entity.type
_entity.pdbx_description
1 polymer ?
#
loop_
_entity_poly.entity_id
_entity_poly.type
_entity_poly.pdbx_seq_one_letter_code
_entity_poly.pdbx_strand_id
1 'polypeptide(L)'
;MDAPPPLPTPNAPAETREPSLSKAPPAGKLFPCLKCGAKVEFDPRTRSLKCPYCGHESTLAAAGEADAVVERDFDEYAARLASGPPIEGRSSQVRCTGCGATVLLEDKVVTEKCPFCSTHLENQPEAAAGMIPPESLVPFGVDLRAAREAFDGWLKGLWFAPNELKKVANLGQLAGVYVPYWTYDAMTYTGYSGMRGDDYTETETYTEKDAQGNNVTKTRTVTRTLWYPVSGEVQHFFDDVLVCGSKSVPGHLVRGMEPWELSELEPFRAEFLAGLKTERYAVDLTEGLGVAKHMMEPTIDQLIRRDIGGDHQRIIDKSTQYLGITFKHCLLPVWVANYRYHEKLFQILVNGRSGKVSGERPYSWSKILALVALIALVVGGIIATVMALKKPPGVAHQPQRQSRRQAVPHPGRRRREGEPNAVVQAARAALPELEHPRHHAVPAPVGRPRHRTVRVLRD
;
A
#
# COMPACT_ATOMS: atom_id res chain seq x y z
N MET A 1 -43.63 40.67 -13.86
CA MET A 1 -43.95 39.39 -13.22
C MET A 1 -44.83 38.65 -14.19
N ASP A 2 -44.24 37.77 -15.01
CA ASP A 2 -44.99 37.03 -16.00
C ASP A 2 -45.85 35.97 -15.31
N ALA A 3 -47.10 35.84 -15.77
CA ALA A 3 -48.04 34.90 -15.23
C ALA A 3 -47.50 33.45 -15.39
N PRO A 4 -47.66 32.59 -14.37
CA PRO A 4 -47.21 31.21 -14.46
C PRO A 4 -47.93 30.49 -15.61
N PRO A 5 -47.22 29.59 -16.33
CA PRO A 5 -47.79 28.87 -17.46
C PRO A 5 -49.00 28.04 -17.02
N PRO A 6 -50.03 27.89 -17.88
CA PRO A 6 -51.23 27.14 -17.56
C PRO A 6 -50.90 25.67 -17.30
N LEU A 7 -51.60 25.08 -16.33
CA LEU A 7 -51.49 23.65 -16.03
C LEU A 7 -51.87 22.80 -17.26
N PRO A 8 -51.16 21.68 -17.51
CA PRO A 8 -51.45 20.80 -18.63
C PRO A 8 -52.87 20.22 -18.51
N THR A 9 -53.62 20.27 -19.60
CA THR A 9 -54.98 19.72 -19.68
C THR A 9 -54.96 18.18 -19.61
N PRO A 10 -55.80 17.54 -18.77
CA PRO A 10 -55.78 16.08 -18.54
C PRO A 10 -56.08 15.19 -19.75
N ASN A 11 -56.49 15.77 -20.89
CA ASN A 11 -56.97 15.03 -22.07
C ASN A 11 -56.16 15.32 -23.35
N ALA A 12 -54.94 15.86 -23.24
CA ALA A 12 -54.05 15.90 -24.40
C ALA A 12 -53.61 14.47 -24.75
N PRO A 13 -53.90 13.94 -25.96
CA PRO A 13 -53.38 12.64 -26.37
C PRO A 13 -51.87 12.68 -26.28
N ALA A 14 -51.28 11.65 -25.65
CA ALA A 14 -49.84 11.51 -25.55
C ALA A 14 -49.24 11.68 -26.96
N GLU A 15 -48.35 12.66 -27.13
CA GLU A 15 -47.58 12.79 -28.36
C GLU A 15 -46.84 11.47 -28.56
N THR A 16 -47.33 10.64 -29.48
CA THR A 16 -46.63 9.46 -29.96
C THR A 16 -45.44 9.96 -30.79
N ARG A 17 -44.36 10.34 -30.11
CA ARG A 17 -43.07 10.52 -30.78
C ARG A 17 -42.63 9.13 -31.20
N GLU A 18 -42.90 8.79 -32.46
CA GLU A 18 -42.27 7.64 -33.08
C GLU A 18 -40.75 7.77 -32.89
N PRO A 19 -40.08 6.76 -32.30
CA PRO A 19 -38.63 6.80 -32.18
C PRO A 19 -38.05 6.79 -33.59
N SER A 20 -37.57 7.95 -34.05
CA SER A 20 -36.86 8.03 -35.32
C SER A 20 -35.58 7.19 -35.17
N LEU A 21 -35.59 6.00 -35.75
CA LEU A 21 -34.42 5.14 -35.92
C LEU A 21 -33.50 5.79 -36.96
N SER A 22 -32.88 6.89 -36.57
CA SER A 22 -31.65 7.38 -37.18
C SER A 22 -30.62 6.27 -37.03
N LYS A 23 -30.20 5.67 -38.15
CA LYS A 23 -29.05 4.74 -38.19
C LYS A 23 -27.73 5.41 -37.81
N ALA A 24 -27.69 6.75 -37.80
CA ALA A 24 -26.56 7.49 -37.29
C ALA A 24 -26.66 7.60 -35.75
N PRO A 25 -25.57 7.34 -35.02
CA PRO A 25 -25.53 7.55 -33.58
C PRO A 25 -25.90 8.99 -33.23
N PRO A 26 -26.55 9.22 -32.07
CA PRO A 26 -26.68 10.59 -31.55
C PRO A 26 -25.27 11.20 -31.46
N ALA A 27 -25.10 12.42 -31.98
CA ALA A 27 -23.82 13.13 -31.88
C ALA A 27 -23.32 13.10 -30.43
N GLY A 28 -22.09 12.65 -30.19
CA GLY A 28 -21.48 12.58 -28.84
C GLY A 28 -21.59 11.25 -28.10
N LYS A 29 -21.85 10.12 -28.77
CA LYS A 29 -21.53 8.78 -28.25
C LYS A 29 -20.38 8.20 -29.07
N LEU A 30 -19.20 8.02 -28.48
CA LEU A 30 -18.03 7.51 -29.22
C LEU A 30 -18.22 6.09 -29.73
N PHE A 31 -18.83 5.20 -28.93
CA PHE A 31 -18.94 3.78 -29.24
C PHE A 31 -20.39 3.28 -29.12
N PRO A 32 -21.25 3.60 -30.09
CA PRO A 32 -22.61 3.09 -30.17
C PRO A 32 -22.61 1.69 -30.76
N CYS A 33 -23.50 0.81 -30.28
CA CYS A 33 -23.69 -0.52 -30.83
C CYS A 33 -24.14 -0.42 -32.29
N LEU A 34 -23.39 -1.06 -33.21
CA LEU A 34 -23.68 -1.04 -34.64
C LEU A 34 -25.02 -1.68 -35.04
N LYS A 35 -25.60 -2.49 -34.15
CA LYS A 35 -26.90 -3.16 -34.37
C LYS A 35 -28.09 -2.38 -33.83
N CYS A 36 -27.98 -1.78 -32.64
CA CYS A 36 -29.13 -1.18 -31.95
C CYS A 36 -28.91 0.24 -31.41
N GLY A 37 -27.70 0.81 -31.55
CA GLY A 37 -27.36 2.15 -31.07
C GLY A 37 -27.21 2.29 -29.55
N ALA A 38 -27.40 1.22 -28.77
CA ALA A 38 -27.16 1.22 -27.33
C ALA A 38 -25.65 1.39 -27.02
N LYS A 39 -25.34 1.78 -25.78
CA LYS A 39 -23.96 1.84 -25.31
C LYS A 39 -23.32 0.44 -25.31
N VAL A 40 -22.05 0.35 -25.66
CA VAL A 40 -21.26 -0.88 -25.57
C VAL A 40 -20.27 -0.82 -24.41
N GLU A 41 -19.80 -1.97 -23.98
CA GLU A 41 -18.78 -2.15 -22.94
C GLU A 41 -17.64 -2.99 -23.51
N PHE A 42 -16.41 -2.69 -23.10
CA PHE A 42 -15.27 -3.51 -23.44
C PHE A 42 -15.34 -4.84 -22.69
N ASP A 43 -15.27 -5.95 -23.42
CA ASP A 43 -15.20 -7.30 -22.87
C ASP A 43 -13.75 -7.81 -22.91
N PRO A 44 -13.09 -7.97 -21.74
CA PRO A 44 -11.72 -8.49 -21.63
C PRO A 44 -11.50 -9.85 -22.29
N ARG A 45 -12.51 -10.73 -22.27
CA ARG A 45 -12.36 -12.13 -22.70
C ARG A 45 -12.32 -12.28 -24.20
N THR A 46 -13.16 -11.52 -24.89
CA THR A 46 -13.26 -11.53 -26.35
C THR A 46 -12.44 -10.41 -26.98
N ARG A 47 -11.89 -9.49 -26.17
CA ARG A 47 -11.22 -8.25 -26.61
C ARG A 47 -12.06 -7.49 -27.63
N SER A 48 -13.34 -7.37 -27.32
CA SER A 48 -14.35 -6.81 -28.22
C SER A 48 -15.25 -5.81 -27.48
N LEU A 49 -15.99 -5.01 -28.24
CA LEU A 49 -17.05 -4.17 -27.71
C LEU A 49 -18.35 -4.96 -27.73
N LYS A 50 -18.91 -5.22 -26.55
CA LYS A 50 -20.14 -5.98 -26.36
C LYS A 50 -21.28 -5.07 -25.94
N CYS A 51 -22.42 -5.22 -26.61
CA CYS A 51 -23.63 -4.52 -26.26
C CYS A 51 -24.41 -5.28 -25.17
N PRO A 52 -24.55 -4.76 -23.94
CA PRO A 52 -25.32 -5.41 -22.88
C PRO A 52 -26.82 -5.48 -23.19
N TYR A 53 -27.32 -4.69 -24.14
CA TYR A 53 -28.75 -4.65 -24.50
C TYR A 53 -29.13 -5.74 -25.51
N CYS A 54 -28.39 -5.87 -26.63
CA CYS A 54 -28.75 -6.79 -27.71
C CYS A 54 -27.75 -7.93 -27.94
N GLY A 55 -26.65 -7.98 -27.19
CA GLY A 55 -25.61 -9.00 -27.28
C GLY A 55 -24.72 -8.91 -28.52
N HIS A 56 -24.85 -7.87 -29.35
CA HIS A 56 -23.95 -7.68 -30.49
C HIS A 56 -22.51 -7.42 -30.02
N GLU A 57 -21.56 -8.07 -30.68
CA GLU A 57 -20.13 -7.97 -30.41
C GLU A 57 -19.44 -7.38 -31.65
N SER A 58 -18.51 -6.45 -31.41
CA SER A 58 -17.70 -5.80 -32.45
C SER A 58 -16.23 -5.93 -32.07
N THR A 59 -15.46 -6.67 -32.88
CA THR A 59 -14.03 -6.89 -32.63
C THR A 59 -13.25 -5.60 -32.83
N LEU A 60 -12.29 -5.34 -31.94
CA LEU A 60 -11.36 -4.21 -32.12
C LEU A 60 -10.37 -4.54 -33.24
N ALA A 61 -10.07 -3.55 -34.09
CA ALA A 61 -9.00 -3.68 -35.06
C ALA A 61 -7.65 -3.90 -34.35
N ALA A 62 -6.66 -4.49 -35.02
CA ALA A 62 -5.29 -4.48 -34.50
C ALA A 62 -4.75 -3.04 -34.55
N ALA A 63 -3.88 -2.69 -33.59
CA ALA A 63 -3.16 -1.42 -33.64
C ALA A 63 -2.24 -1.40 -34.88
N GLY A 64 -2.12 -0.24 -35.54
CA GLY A 64 -1.21 -0.06 -36.65
C GLY A 64 0.21 0.31 -36.18
N GLU A 65 1.21 0.23 -37.07
CA GLU A 65 2.59 0.66 -36.78
C GLU A 65 2.68 2.16 -36.41
N ALA A 66 1.75 2.98 -36.92
CA ALA A 66 1.67 4.41 -36.62
C ALA A 66 1.22 4.71 -35.17
N ASP A 67 0.69 3.72 -34.46
CA ASP A 67 0.22 3.87 -33.09
C ASP A 67 1.32 3.55 -32.05
N ALA A 68 2.57 3.29 -32.47
CA ALA A 68 3.63 2.85 -31.57
C ALA A 68 3.77 3.72 -30.31
N VAL A 69 3.94 3.06 -29.16
CA VAL A 69 4.19 3.73 -27.88
C VAL A 69 5.56 4.39 -27.94
N VAL A 70 5.62 5.70 -27.73
CA VAL A 70 6.86 6.49 -27.79
C VAL A 70 7.17 7.07 -26.43
N GLU A 71 8.42 6.89 -26.00
CA GLU A 71 9.00 7.56 -24.84
C GLU A 71 9.22 9.04 -25.12
N ARG A 72 8.76 9.89 -24.19
CA ARG A 72 8.83 11.35 -24.30
C ARG A 72 9.98 11.88 -23.47
N ASP A 73 10.67 12.89 -23.98
CA ASP A 73 11.70 13.61 -23.24
C ASP A 73 11.08 14.38 -22.06
N PHE A 74 11.59 14.14 -20.86
CA PHE A 74 11.07 14.76 -19.65
C PHE A 74 11.27 16.28 -19.64
N ASP A 75 12.47 16.75 -19.99
CA ASP A 75 12.83 18.17 -19.88
C ASP A 75 12.00 19.03 -20.85
N GLU A 76 11.72 18.50 -22.06
CA GLU A 76 10.84 19.14 -23.03
C GLU A 76 9.43 19.38 -22.47
N TYR A 77 8.84 18.38 -21.81
CA TYR A 77 7.48 18.45 -21.28
C TYR A 77 7.39 19.26 -19.99
N ALA A 78 8.38 19.10 -19.10
CA ALA A 78 8.43 19.82 -17.83
C ALA A 78 8.58 21.34 -18.07
N ALA A 79 9.46 21.75 -19.00
CA ALA A 79 9.70 23.17 -19.30
C ALA A 79 8.46 23.89 -19.85
N ARG A 80 7.61 23.19 -20.60
CA ARG A 80 6.41 23.77 -21.23
C ARG A 80 5.18 23.72 -20.35
N LEU A 81 5.26 23.14 -19.14
CA LEU A 81 4.09 22.72 -18.36
C LEU A 81 3.09 21.98 -19.25
N ALA A 82 3.61 21.07 -20.07
CA ALA A 82 2.89 20.53 -21.20
C ALA A 82 1.56 19.92 -20.77
N SER A 83 0.47 20.47 -21.30
CA SER A 83 -0.87 19.93 -21.18
C SER A 83 -1.43 19.71 -22.57
N GLY A 84 -1.78 18.48 -22.90
CA GLY A 84 -2.51 18.13 -24.10
C GLY A 84 -4.03 18.26 -23.92
N PRO A 85 -4.80 17.84 -24.94
CA PRO A 85 -6.25 17.78 -24.83
C PRO A 85 -6.68 16.71 -23.80
N PRO A 86 -7.90 16.81 -23.25
CA PRO A 86 -8.52 15.71 -22.51
C PRO A 86 -8.60 14.44 -23.35
N ILE A 87 -8.76 13.30 -22.68
CA ILE A 87 -8.97 12.02 -23.35
C ILE A 87 -10.24 12.09 -24.22
N GLU A 88 -10.13 11.60 -25.45
CA GLU A 88 -11.25 11.57 -26.39
C GLU A 88 -12.46 10.86 -25.78
N GLY A 89 -13.64 11.46 -25.93
CA GLY A 89 -14.87 10.94 -25.35
C GLY A 89 -15.00 11.09 -23.84
N ARG A 90 -14.08 11.80 -23.19
CA ARG A 90 -14.09 12.11 -21.77
C ARG A 90 -13.80 13.58 -21.52
N SER A 91 -14.64 14.44 -22.09
CA SER A 91 -14.53 15.91 -22.03
C SER A 91 -15.01 16.52 -20.72
N SER A 92 -15.51 15.71 -19.78
CA SER A 92 -15.95 16.18 -18.47
C SER A 92 -15.28 15.40 -17.34
N GLN A 93 -15.08 16.07 -16.20
CA GLN A 93 -14.47 15.48 -15.01
C GLN A 93 -15.28 15.83 -13.77
N VAL A 94 -15.11 15.04 -12.72
CA VAL A 94 -15.66 15.33 -11.40
C VAL A 94 -14.65 14.99 -10.32
N ARG A 95 -14.42 15.92 -9.40
CA ARG A 95 -13.55 15.73 -8.25
C ARG A 95 -14.36 15.21 -7.06
N CYS A 96 -13.93 14.07 -6.52
CA CYS A 96 -14.52 13.48 -5.33
C CYS A 96 -14.07 14.23 -4.07
N THR A 97 -15.02 14.65 -3.25
CA THR A 97 -14.77 15.31 -1.95
C THR A 97 -14.30 14.33 -0.86
N GLY A 98 -14.58 13.03 -1.01
CA GLY A 98 -14.24 12.00 -0.03
C GLY A 98 -12.79 11.52 -0.11
N CYS A 99 -12.31 11.19 -1.31
CA CYS A 99 -10.93 10.67 -1.51
C CYS A 99 -10.04 11.58 -2.36
N GLY A 100 -10.57 12.65 -2.97
CA GLY A 100 -9.80 13.55 -3.84
C GLY A 100 -9.64 13.07 -5.28
N ALA A 101 -10.10 11.86 -5.63
CA ALA A 101 -10.06 11.34 -6.99
C ALA A 101 -10.66 12.30 -8.00
N THR A 102 -9.99 12.49 -9.14
CA THR A 102 -10.56 13.21 -10.29
C THR A 102 -10.96 12.20 -11.34
N VAL A 103 -12.25 11.92 -11.44
CA VAL A 103 -12.80 10.91 -12.34
C VAL A 103 -13.14 11.57 -13.66
N LEU A 104 -12.56 11.05 -14.75
CA LEU A 104 -12.91 11.43 -16.11
C LEU A 104 -14.19 10.69 -16.51
N LEU A 105 -15.22 11.46 -16.85
CA LEU A 105 -16.53 10.95 -17.20
C LEU A 105 -16.63 10.81 -18.72
N GLU A 106 -17.23 9.71 -19.16
CA GLU A 106 -17.62 9.58 -20.56
C GLU A 106 -18.62 10.68 -20.92
N ASP A 107 -18.51 11.19 -22.15
CA ASP A 107 -19.35 12.28 -22.62
C ASP A 107 -20.83 11.94 -22.45
N LYS A 108 -21.57 12.89 -21.85
CA LYS A 108 -23.02 12.75 -21.58
C LYS A 108 -23.36 11.62 -20.59
N VAL A 109 -22.38 11.10 -19.84
CA VAL A 109 -22.59 10.14 -18.76
C VAL A 109 -22.29 10.80 -17.42
N VAL A 110 -23.25 10.75 -16.52
CA VAL A 110 -23.03 11.12 -15.10
C VAL A 110 -22.75 9.87 -14.29
N THR A 111 -21.98 10.01 -13.21
CA THR A 111 -21.72 8.92 -12.27
C THR A 111 -22.15 9.36 -10.88
N GLU A 112 -23.04 8.60 -10.24
CA GLU A 112 -23.59 8.97 -8.93
C GLU A 112 -22.59 8.76 -7.80
N LYS A 113 -21.69 7.78 -7.93
CA LYS A 113 -20.73 7.41 -6.87
C LYS A 113 -19.31 7.38 -7.40
N CYS A 114 -18.38 7.78 -6.54
CA CYS A 114 -16.94 7.66 -6.79
C CYS A 114 -16.53 6.18 -6.82
N PRO A 115 -15.80 5.71 -7.85
CA PRO A 115 -15.36 4.31 -7.94
C PRO A 115 -14.31 3.94 -6.88
N PHE A 116 -13.63 4.92 -6.28
CA PHE A 116 -12.54 4.69 -5.31
C PHE A 116 -12.99 4.65 -3.85
N CYS A 117 -14.09 5.34 -3.50
CA CYS A 117 -14.53 5.44 -2.10
C CYS A 117 -16.04 5.36 -1.89
N SER A 118 -16.82 5.20 -2.97
CA SER A 118 -18.27 5.12 -2.96
C SER A 118 -19.02 6.36 -2.42
N THR A 119 -18.31 7.48 -2.19
CA THR A 119 -18.92 8.77 -1.86
C THR A 119 -19.79 9.26 -3.01
N HIS A 120 -20.97 9.82 -2.70
CA HIS A 120 -21.85 10.41 -3.71
C HIS A 120 -21.18 11.64 -4.33
N LEU A 121 -21.25 11.76 -5.65
CA LEU A 121 -20.65 12.87 -6.38
C LEU A 121 -21.72 13.94 -6.59
N GLU A 122 -21.84 14.82 -5.60
CA GLU A 122 -22.83 15.90 -5.58
C GLU A 122 -22.48 17.05 -6.53
N ASN A 123 -21.20 17.18 -6.89
CA ASN A 123 -20.72 18.23 -7.78
C ASN A 123 -21.17 17.96 -9.22
N GLN A 124 -21.66 19.01 -9.90
CA GLN A 124 -21.90 18.93 -11.34
C GLN A 124 -20.58 18.66 -12.07
N PRO A 125 -20.57 17.79 -13.10
CA PRO A 125 -19.42 17.62 -13.97
C PRO A 125 -18.95 18.95 -14.54
N GLU A 126 -17.65 19.20 -14.45
CA GLU A 126 -16.99 20.35 -15.09
C GLU A 126 -16.28 19.90 -16.36
N ALA A 127 -15.87 20.85 -17.20
CA ALA A 127 -15.03 20.54 -18.36
C ALA A 127 -13.70 19.94 -17.89
N ALA A 128 -13.27 18.85 -18.54
CA ALA A 128 -12.00 18.22 -18.25
C ALA A 128 -10.85 19.19 -18.56
N ALA A 129 -9.96 19.39 -17.59
CA ALA A 129 -8.79 20.24 -17.79
C ALA A 129 -7.81 19.61 -18.79
N GLY A 130 -6.95 20.40 -19.43
CA GLY A 130 -5.87 19.88 -20.26
C GLY A 130 -4.93 18.98 -19.45
N MET A 131 -4.48 17.86 -20.01
CA MET A 131 -3.58 16.88 -19.37
C MET A 131 -2.66 16.26 -20.40
N ILE A 132 -1.56 15.64 -19.96
CA ILE A 132 -0.79 14.75 -20.83
C ILE A 132 -1.69 13.52 -21.08
N PRO A 133 -2.15 13.28 -22.33
CA PRO A 133 -2.98 12.12 -22.62
C PRO A 133 -2.16 10.84 -22.43
N PRO A 134 -2.78 9.71 -22.07
CA PRO A 134 -2.07 8.44 -22.03
C PRO A 134 -1.63 8.05 -23.45
N GLU A 135 -0.36 7.69 -23.61
CA GLU A 135 0.15 7.12 -24.86
C GLU A 135 -0.10 5.62 -24.95
N SER A 136 -0.24 4.96 -23.80
CA SER A 136 -0.42 3.51 -23.73
C SER A 136 -1.38 3.08 -22.63
N LEU A 137 -1.86 1.86 -22.72
CA LEU A 137 -2.59 1.19 -21.65
C LEU A 137 -2.33 -0.31 -21.68
N VAL A 138 -2.57 -0.98 -20.57
CA VAL A 138 -2.68 -2.44 -20.57
C VAL A 138 -4.16 -2.81 -20.58
N PRO A 139 -4.71 -3.46 -21.61
CA PRO A 139 -6.15 -3.77 -21.65
C PRO A 139 -6.53 -4.73 -20.52
N PHE A 140 -7.71 -4.59 -19.92
CA PHE A 140 -8.22 -5.62 -18.99
C PHE A 140 -8.11 -7.02 -19.61
N GLY A 141 -7.53 -7.97 -18.87
CA GLY A 141 -7.48 -9.40 -19.20
C GLY A 141 -8.38 -10.24 -18.30
N VAL A 142 -8.68 -9.74 -17.10
CA VAL A 142 -9.58 -10.35 -16.12
C VAL A 142 -10.95 -9.69 -16.22
N ASP A 143 -11.97 -10.47 -16.57
CA ASP A 143 -13.35 -9.99 -16.58
C ASP A 143 -13.91 -9.81 -15.14
N LEU A 144 -15.07 -9.17 -15.03
CA LEU A 144 -15.71 -8.90 -13.73
C LEU A 144 -15.97 -10.18 -12.93
N ARG A 145 -16.28 -11.29 -13.60
CA ARG A 145 -16.57 -12.57 -12.95
C ARG A 145 -15.29 -13.15 -12.33
N ALA A 146 -14.21 -13.24 -13.09
CA ALA A 146 -12.93 -13.75 -12.63
C ALA A 146 -12.35 -12.85 -11.52
N ALA A 147 -12.51 -11.52 -11.62
CA ALA A 147 -12.11 -10.60 -10.56
C ALA A 147 -12.88 -10.86 -9.25
N ARG A 148 -14.18 -11.16 -9.36
CA ARG A 148 -15.01 -11.52 -8.20
C ARG A 148 -14.63 -12.87 -7.60
N GLU A 149 -14.31 -13.86 -8.42
CA GLU A 149 -13.82 -15.16 -7.95
C GLU A 149 -12.47 -15.02 -7.22
N ALA A 150 -11.54 -14.22 -7.74
CA ALA A 150 -10.27 -13.91 -7.09
C ALA A 150 -10.48 -13.20 -5.73
N PHE A 151 -11.36 -12.21 -5.71
CA PHE A 151 -11.76 -11.49 -4.50
C PHE A 151 -12.35 -12.42 -3.44
N ASP A 152 -13.27 -13.30 -3.81
CA ASP A 152 -13.88 -14.27 -2.91
C ASP A 152 -12.85 -15.28 -2.38
N GLY A 153 -11.90 -15.69 -3.23
CA GLY A 153 -10.77 -16.53 -2.84
C GLY A 153 -9.91 -15.85 -1.76
N TRP A 154 -9.55 -14.59 -1.98
CA TRP A 154 -8.80 -13.80 -1.00
C TRP A 154 -9.54 -13.67 0.33
N LEU A 155 -10.85 -13.35 0.32
CA LEU A 155 -11.67 -13.24 1.53
C LEU A 155 -11.74 -14.53 2.34
N LYS A 156 -11.73 -15.70 1.67
CA LYS A 156 -11.74 -17.01 2.35
C LYS A 156 -10.46 -17.26 3.14
N GLY A 157 -9.32 -16.74 2.67
CA GLY A 157 -8.01 -16.86 3.34
C GLY A 157 -7.85 -16.00 4.60
N LEU A 158 -8.74 -15.04 4.86
CA LEU A 158 -8.61 -14.11 5.98
C LEU A 158 -9.13 -14.68 7.31
N TRP A 159 -8.29 -15.43 8.01
CA TRP A 159 -8.69 -16.09 9.26
C TRP A 159 -9.14 -15.12 10.37
N PHE A 160 -8.45 -13.99 10.52
CA PHE A 160 -8.77 -12.96 11.53
C PHE A 160 -9.77 -11.89 11.07
N ALA A 161 -10.39 -12.03 9.90
CA ALA A 161 -11.43 -11.09 9.48
C ALA A 161 -12.76 -11.35 10.23
N PRO A 162 -13.53 -10.31 10.60
CA PRO A 162 -14.90 -10.46 11.11
C PRO A 162 -15.79 -11.28 10.16
N ASN A 163 -16.71 -12.08 10.67
CA ASN A 163 -17.62 -12.86 9.81
C ASN A 163 -18.57 -11.95 9.01
N GLU A 164 -18.94 -10.80 9.58
CA GLU A 164 -19.75 -9.77 8.91
C GLU A 164 -19.04 -9.19 7.67
N LEU A 165 -17.70 -9.17 7.65
CA LEU A 165 -16.94 -8.73 6.48
C LEU A 165 -17.29 -9.54 5.24
N LYS A 166 -17.40 -10.87 5.39
CA LYS A 166 -17.72 -11.77 4.27
C LYS A 166 -19.12 -11.53 3.71
N LYS A 167 -20.04 -10.96 4.49
CA LYS A 167 -21.40 -10.62 4.05
C LYS A 167 -21.42 -9.28 3.31
N VAL A 168 -20.73 -8.27 3.87
CA VAL A 168 -20.69 -6.91 3.30
C VAL A 168 -19.83 -6.86 2.03
N ALA A 169 -18.70 -7.56 2.02
CA ALA A 169 -17.80 -7.62 0.88
C ALA A 169 -18.46 -8.31 -0.34
N ASN A 170 -19.32 -9.30 -0.10
CA ASN A 170 -20.15 -9.93 -1.15
C ASN A 170 -21.19 -8.97 -1.75
N LEU A 171 -21.58 -7.91 -1.06
CA LEU A 171 -22.51 -6.90 -1.58
C LEU A 171 -21.79 -5.76 -2.32
N GLY A 172 -20.47 -5.65 -2.20
CA GLY A 172 -19.66 -4.67 -2.90
C GLY A 172 -19.68 -4.89 -4.41
N GLN A 173 -20.06 -3.85 -5.16
CA GLN A 173 -19.85 -3.83 -6.60
C GLN A 173 -18.36 -3.58 -6.87
N LEU A 174 -17.72 -4.49 -7.60
CA LEU A 174 -16.41 -4.25 -8.18
C LEU A 174 -16.58 -3.28 -9.34
N ALA A 175 -15.88 -2.16 -9.29
CA ALA A 175 -15.82 -1.20 -10.39
C ALA A 175 -14.54 -1.40 -11.19
N GLY A 176 -14.65 -1.53 -12.51
CA GLY A 176 -13.48 -1.55 -13.40
C GLY A 176 -12.98 -0.13 -13.62
N VAL A 177 -11.72 0.12 -13.28
CA VAL A 177 -11.08 1.43 -13.35
C VAL A 177 -9.72 1.34 -14.03
N TYR A 178 -9.43 2.29 -14.90
CA TYR A 178 -8.07 2.57 -15.33
C TYR A 178 -7.43 3.61 -14.42
N VAL A 179 -6.36 3.18 -13.77
CA VAL A 179 -5.55 4.00 -12.88
C VAL A 179 -4.37 4.55 -13.68
N PRO A 180 -4.07 5.86 -13.60
CA PRO A 180 -2.94 6.45 -14.31
C PRO A 180 -1.62 6.09 -13.64
N TYR A 181 -0.61 5.85 -14.46
CA TYR A 181 0.77 5.58 -14.07
C TYR A 181 1.73 6.33 -14.96
N TRP A 182 2.90 6.61 -14.42
CA TRP A 182 4.07 7.07 -15.14
C TRP A 182 5.08 5.94 -15.19
N THR A 183 5.72 5.71 -16.34
CA THR A 183 7.00 5.01 -16.36
C THR A 183 8.10 6.03 -16.64
N TYR A 184 9.26 5.82 -16.02
CA TYR A 184 10.44 6.65 -16.23
C TYR A 184 11.63 5.77 -16.54
N ASP A 185 12.36 6.18 -17.57
CA ASP A 185 13.67 5.61 -17.88
C ASP A 185 14.71 6.68 -17.58
N ALA A 186 15.84 6.25 -17.01
CA ALA A 186 16.91 7.17 -16.64
C ALA A 186 18.24 6.45 -16.56
N MET A 187 19.26 7.05 -17.18
CA MET A 187 20.64 6.68 -16.93
C MET A 187 21.13 7.39 -15.67
N THR A 188 21.66 6.63 -14.73
CA THR A 188 22.22 7.15 -13.48
C THR A 188 23.73 7.02 -13.44
N TYR A 189 24.40 8.06 -12.95
CA TYR A 189 25.83 8.08 -12.65
C TYR A 189 25.98 8.52 -11.21
N THR A 190 26.52 7.64 -10.36
CA THR A 190 26.59 7.87 -8.91
C THR A 190 28.02 7.78 -8.43
N GLY A 191 28.61 8.92 -8.08
CA GLY A 191 29.85 8.97 -7.33
C GLY A 191 29.59 8.73 -5.86
N TYR A 192 30.45 7.97 -5.18
CA TYR A 192 30.27 7.65 -3.76
C TYR A 192 31.58 7.63 -2.96
N SER A 193 31.44 7.81 -1.65
CA SER A 193 32.48 7.53 -0.65
C SER A 193 31.92 6.63 0.45
N GLY A 194 32.75 5.73 0.97
CA GLY A 194 32.32 4.72 1.91
C GLY A 194 33.47 4.05 2.65
N MET A 195 33.13 3.00 3.39
CA MET A 195 34.08 2.15 4.09
C MET A 195 33.84 0.69 3.72
N ARG A 196 34.93 0.00 3.42
CA ARG A 196 34.99 -1.46 3.30
C ARG A 196 35.44 -2.05 4.62
N GLY A 197 34.68 -3.00 5.15
CA GLY A 197 35.01 -3.77 6.34
C GLY A 197 35.38 -5.18 5.95
N ASP A 198 36.61 -5.61 6.24
CA ASP A 198 37.04 -7.00 6.08
C ASP A 198 37.16 -7.64 7.47
N ASP A 199 36.50 -8.78 7.66
CA ASP A 199 36.50 -9.51 8.92
C ASP A 199 37.79 -10.33 9.08
N TYR A 200 38.37 -10.25 10.27
CA TYR A 200 39.49 -11.09 10.68
C TYR A 200 39.23 -11.67 12.06
N THR A 201 39.82 -12.83 12.32
CA THR A 201 39.70 -13.50 13.62
C THR A 201 40.91 -13.20 14.49
N GLU A 202 40.67 -12.90 15.76
CA GLU A 202 41.70 -12.66 16.77
C GLU A 202 41.39 -13.46 18.03
N THR A 203 42.43 -13.90 18.75
CA THR A 203 42.25 -14.61 20.03
C THR A 203 42.24 -13.60 21.17
N GLU A 204 41.11 -13.49 21.88
CA GLU A 204 40.96 -12.62 23.05
C GLU A 204 41.11 -13.44 24.34
N THR A 205 41.98 -12.98 25.23
CA THR A 205 42.19 -13.56 26.56
C THR A 205 41.37 -12.80 27.60
N TYR A 206 40.54 -13.51 28.37
CA TYR A 206 39.73 -12.93 29.44
C TYR A 206 39.80 -13.77 30.72
N THR A 207 39.47 -13.16 31.86
CA THR A 207 39.47 -13.82 33.16
C THR A 207 38.03 -14.02 33.66
N GLU A 208 37.70 -15.23 34.08
CA GLU A 208 36.40 -15.60 34.63
C GLU A 208 36.57 -16.34 35.96
N LYS A 209 35.65 -16.18 36.89
CA LYS A 209 35.69 -16.94 38.14
C LYS A 209 35.14 -18.35 37.94
N ASP A 210 35.87 -19.36 38.40
CA ASP A 210 35.39 -20.74 38.44
C ASP A 210 34.33 -20.95 39.54
N ALA A 211 33.76 -22.16 39.61
CA ALA A 211 32.76 -22.52 40.62
C ALA A 211 33.31 -22.47 42.06
N GLN A 212 34.62 -22.35 42.22
CA GLN A 212 35.34 -22.25 43.48
C GLN A 212 35.75 -20.80 43.81
N GLY A 213 35.42 -19.83 42.94
CA GLY A 213 35.68 -18.41 43.13
C GLY A 213 37.08 -17.94 42.71
N ASN A 214 37.89 -18.79 42.08
CA ASN A 214 39.24 -18.46 41.61
C ASN A 214 39.18 -17.83 40.22
N ASN A 215 40.08 -16.86 39.97
CA ASN A 215 40.25 -16.26 38.65
C ASN A 215 40.93 -17.25 37.70
N VAL A 216 40.23 -17.69 36.65
CA VAL A 216 40.75 -18.57 35.60
C VAL A 216 40.84 -17.78 34.28
N THR A 217 42.02 -17.81 33.66
CA THR A 217 42.23 -17.21 32.33
C THR A 217 41.74 -18.16 31.24
N LYS A 218 40.89 -17.66 30.35
CA LYS A 218 40.37 -18.38 29.19
C LYS A 218 40.61 -17.55 27.92
N THR A 219 40.68 -18.24 26.79
CA THR A 219 40.76 -17.61 25.47
C THR A 219 39.47 -17.88 24.70
N ARG A 220 39.01 -16.90 23.94
CA ARG A 220 37.94 -17.07 22.96
C ARG A 220 38.33 -16.45 21.62
N THR A 221 37.90 -17.07 20.53
CA THR A 221 38.01 -16.46 19.20
C THR A 221 36.98 -15.36 19.08
N VAL A 222 37.41 -14.14 18.74
CA VAL A 222 36.54 -13.01 18.45
C VAL A 222 36.74 -12.59 16.99
N THR A 223 35.65 -12.27 16.31
CA THR A 223 35.69 -11.65 14.98
C THR A 223 35.76 -10.14 15.15
N ARG A 224 36.73 -9.50 14.50
CA ARG A 224 36.88 -8.05 14.42
C ARG A 224 36.85 -7.62 12.96
N THR A 225 36.36 -6.41 12.71
CA THR A 225 36.25 -5.85 11.35
C THR A 225 37.25 -4.73 11.18
N LEU A 226 38.11 -4.84 10.16
CA LEU A 226 39.07 -3.81 9.80
C LEU A 226 38.48 -2.93 8.70
N TRP A 227 38.40 -1.62 8.94
CA TRP A 227 37.75 -0.66 8.06
C TRP A 227 38.74 0.14 7.22
N TYR A 228 38.53 0.18 5.91
CA TYR A 228 39.31 0.97 4.96
C TYR A 228 38.41 1.96 4.21
N PRO A 229 38.84 3.22 4.03
CA PRO A 229 38.10 4.17 3.22
C PRO A 229 38.17 3.76 1.75
N VAL A 230 37.03 3.86 1.05
CA VAL A 230 36.92 3.59 -0.39
C VAL A 230 36.05 4.65 -1.04
N SER A 231 36.30 4.90 -2.32
CA SER A 231 35.48 5.75 -3.17
C SER A 231 35.38 5.12 -4.55
N GLY A 232 34.26 5.33 -5.22
CA GLY A 232 34.02 4.75 -6.53
C GLY A 232 32.90 5.45 -7.26
N GLU A 233 32.55 4.89 -8.41
CA GLU A 233 31.43 5.33 -9.24
C GLU A 233 30.66 4.12 -9.71
N VAL A 234 29.33 4.19 -9.61
CA VAL A 234 28.44 3.19 -10.21
C VAL A 234 27.51 3.85 -11.21
N GLN A 235 27.28 3.16 -12.32
CA GLN A 235 26.33 3.57 -13.34
C GLN A 235 25.24 2.51 -13.51
N HIS A 236 24.01 2.95 -13.77
CA HIS A 236 22.90 2.06 -14.01
C HIS A 236 21.82 2.72 -14.87
N PHE A 237 21.37 1.99 -15.89
CA PHE A 237 20.17 2.37 -16.65
C PHE A 237 18.95 1.74 -15.98
N PHE A 238 18.01 2.58 -15.58
CA PHE A 238 16.70 2.18 -15.13
C PHE A 238 15.73 2.25 -16.30
N ASP A 239 15.01 1.14 -16.51
CA ASP A 239 14.03 0.97 -17.58
C ASP A 239 12.66 0.74 -16.94
N ASP A 240 11.67 1.53 -17.34
CA ASP A 240 10.27 1.47 -16.92
C ASP A 240 10.06 1.50 -15.39
N VAL A 241 10.67 2.47 -14.69
CA VAL A 241 10.38 2.70 -13.26
C VAL A 241 8.95 3.19 -13.11
N LEU A 242 8.08 2.29 -12.67
CA LEU A 242 6.65 2.48 -12.61
C LEU A 242 6.21 3.25 -11.35
N VAL A 243 5.57 4.40 -11.55
CA VAL A 243 5.04 5.25 -10.48
C VAL A 243 3.53 5.42 -10.64
N CYS A 244 2.78 5.13 -9.58
CA CYS A 244 1.33 5.35 -9.57
C CYS A 244 1.01 6.84 -9.62
N GLY A 245 0.23 7.23 -10.62
CA GLY A 245 -0.27 8.59 -10.82
C GLY A 245 -1.48 8.95 -9.94
N SER A 246 -2.00 7.99 -9.16
CA SER A 246 -3.20 8.16 -8.32
C SER A 246 -2.87 8.40 -6.85
N LYS A 247 -3.59 9.34 -6.23
CA LYS A 247 -3.63 9.53 -4.77
C LYS A 247 -4.83 8.85 -4.11
N SER A 248 -5.76 8.34 -4.92
CA SER A 248 -7.01 7.69 -4.49
C SER A 248 -6.81 6.20 -4.18
N VAL A 249 -5.67 5.65 -4.61
CA VAL A 249 -5.24 4.29 -4.38
C VAL A 249 -4.04 4.30 -3.43
N PRO A 250 -4.17 3.79 -2.18
CA PRO A 250 -3.07 3.78 -1.21
C PRO A 250 -1.84 3.04 -1.73
N GLY A 251 -0.65 3.63 -1.56
CA GLY A 251 0.60 3.06 -2.10
C GLY A 251 0.96 1.65 -1.61
N HIS A 252 0.52 1.26 -0.41
CA HIS A 252 0.71 -0.11 0.08
C HIS A 252 -0.18 -1.12 -0.68
N LEU A 253 -1.35 -0.69 -1.17
CA LEU A 253 -2.20 -1.53 -2.01
C LEU A 253 -1.66 -1.62 -3.45
N VAL A 254 -1.10 -0.52 -3.98
CA VAL A 254 -0.38 -0.49 -5.27
C VAL A 254 0.73 -1.54 -5.29
N ARG A 255 1.64 -1.51 -4.30
CA ARG A 255 2.71 -2.51 -4.17
C ARG A 255 2.20 -3.94 -4.05
N GLY A 256 1.02 -4.14 -3.47
CA GLY A 256 0.42 -5.47 -3.39
C GLY A 256 -0.08 -6.02 -4.74
N MET A 257 -0.31 -5.16 -5.75
CA MET A 257 -0.73 -5.56 -7.10
C MET A 257 0.46 -5.88 -8.03
N GLU A 258 1.66 -5.42 -7.69
CA GLU A 258 2.90 -5.67 -8.44
C GLU A 258 3.32 -7.15 -8.40
N PRO A 259 4.09 -7.65 -9.39
CA PRO A 259 4.61 -6.94 -10.56
C PRO A 259 3.54 -6.71 -11.64
N TRP A 260 3.74 -5.68 -12.45
CA TRP A 260 2.96 -5.42 -13.67
C TRP A 260 3.72 -5.95 -14.89
N GLU A 261 3.03 -6.59 -15.82
CA GLU A 261 3.60 -7.00 -17.11
C GLU A 261 3.54 -5.82 -18.10
N LEU A 262 4.50 -4.90 -17.99
CA LEU A 262 4.58 -3.71 -18.84
C LEU A 262 4.90 -4.04 -20.30
N SER A 263 5.41 -5.24 -20.59
CA SER A 263 5.55 -5.76 -21.96
C SER A 263 4.22 -5.93 -22.70
N GLU A 264 3.09 -5.87 -21.98
CA GLU A 264 1.75 -5.95 -22.55
C GLU A 264 1.11 -4.56 -22.79
N LEU A 265 1.89 -3.48 -22.67
CA LEU A 265 1.44 -2.14 -23.02
C LEU A 265 1.08 -2.08 -24.50
N GLU A 266 -0.15 -1.69 -24.78
CA GLU A 266 -0.65 -1.41 -26.11
C GLU A 266 -0.80 0.10 -26.30
N PRO A 267 -0.71 0.59 -27.54
CA PRO A 267 -1.11 1.96 -27.87
C PRO A 267 -2.47 2.32 -27.31
N PHE A 268 -2.58 3.53 -26.77
CA PHE A 268 -3.82 4.01 -26.20
C PHE A 268 -4.92 4.07 -27.27
N ARG A 269 -6.07 3.44 -26.96
CA ARG A 269 -7.28 3.50 -27.77
C ARG A 269 -8.50 3.63 -26.87
N ALA A 270 -9.38 4.59 -27.17
CA ALA A 270 -10.48 4.96 -26.30
C ALA A 270 -11.55 3.86 -26.15
N GLU A 271 -11.62 2.91 -27.11
CA GLU A 271 -12.49 1.73 -27.09
C GLU A 271 -12.26 0.87 -25.86
N PHE A 272 -11.00 0.74 -25.42
CA PHE A 272 -10.65 -0.04 -24.22
C PHE A 272 -11.24 0.55 -22.95
N LEU A 273 -11.65 1.82 -22.96
CA LEU A 273 -12.27 2.47 -21.83
C LEU A 273 -13.81 2.35 -21.86
N ALA A 274 -14.41 1.73 -22.88
CA ALA A 274 -15.86 1.60 -23.00
C ALA A 274 -16.44 0.82 -21.80
N GLY A 275 -17.38 1.44 -21.07
CA GLY A 275 -17.96 0.86 -19.85
C GLY A 275 -17.08 0.94 -18.59
N LEU A 276 -15.83 1.40 -18.71
CA LEU A 276 -14.88 1.48 -17.61
C LEU A 276 -14.67 2.92 -17.14
N LYS A 277 -14.35 3.09 -15.87
CA LYS A 277 -14.03 4.40 -15.29
C LYS A 277 -12.55 4.71 -15.52
N THR A 278 -12.20 5.99 -15.59
CA THR A 278 -10.81 6.42 -15.78
C THR A 278 -10.53 7.54 -14.80
N GLU A 279 -9.41 7.46 -14.10
CA GLU A 279 -8.93 8.54 -13.25
C GLU A 279 -7.92 9.40 -13.98
N ARG A 280 -8.00 10.71 -13.76
CA ARG A 280 -6.94 11.65 -14.13
C ARG A 280 -5.84 11.62 -13.08
N TYR A 281 -4.58 11.63 -13.50
CA TYR A 281 -3.46 11.64 -12.56
C TYR A 281 -3.55 12.82 -11.57
N ALA A 282 -3.29 12.51 -10.30
CA ALA A 282 -3.20 13.46 -9.19
C ALA A 282 -1.75 13.68 -8.73
N VAL A 283 -0.84 12.78 -9.13
CA VAL A 283 0.62 12.97 -9.10
C VAL A 283 1.02 13.44 -10.49
N ASP A 284 1.51 14.67 -10.59
CA ASP A 284 1.98 15.22 -11.87
C ASP A 284 3.32 14.61 -12.30
N LEU A 285 3.77 14.95 -13.52
CA LEU A 285 5.00 14.43 -14.12
C LEU A 285 6.25 14.73 -13.26
N THR A 286 6.35 15.91 -12.65
CA THR A 286 7.54 16.28 -11.88
C THR A 286 7.52 15.65 -10.49
N GLU A 287 6.35 15.62 -9.84
CA GLU A 287 6.14 14.89 -8.58
C GLU A 287 6.44 13.39 -8.78
N GLY A 288 5.96 12.81 -9.89
CA GLY A 288 6.18 11.43 -10.25
C GLY A 288 7.66 11.07 -10.42
N LEU A 289 8.45 11.92 -11.10
CA LEU A 289 9.89 11.71 -11.21
C LEU A 289 10.59 11.74 -9.83
N GLY A 290 10.14 12.61 -8.92
CA GLY A 290 10.65 12.63 -7.55
C GLY A 290 10.45 11.29 -6.82
N VAL A 291 9.27 10.67 -7.02
CA VAL A 291 8.98 9.33 -6.49
C VAL A 291 9.83 8.27 -7.18
N ALA A 292 9.99 8.32 -8.51
CA ALA A 292 10.81 7.39 -9.27
C ALA A 292 12.27 7.39 -8.78
N LYS A 293 12.85 8.58 -8.56
CA LYS A 293 14.21 8.71 -8.00
C LYS A 293 14.33 8.00 -6.65
N HIS A 294 13.35 8.15 -5.75
CA HIS A 294 13.34 7.43 -4.48
C HIS A 294 13.23 5.91 -4.65
N MET A 295 12.51 5.43 -5.67
CA MET A 295 12.42 4.01 -5.99
C MET A 295 13.73 3.44 -6.58
N MET A 296 14.54 4.26 -7.24
CA MET A 296 15.85 3.89 -7.78
C MET A 296 16.93 3.75 -6.69
N GLU A 297 16.80 4.50 -5.58
CA GLU A 297 17.80 4.59 -4.51
C GLU A 297 18.26 3.24 -3.91
N PRO A 298 17.37 2.27 -3.60
CA PRO A 298 17.79 0.99 -3.05
C PRO A 298 18.67 0.17 -4.01
N THR A 299 18.37 0.24 -5.31
CA THR A 299 19.18 -0.43 -6.34
C THR A 299 20.55 0.24 -6.45
N ILE A 300 20.61 1.57 -6.41
CA ILE A 300 21.87 2.33 -6.38
C ILE A 300 22.69 1.94 -5.13
N ASP A 301 22.08 1.90 -3.95
CA ASP A 301 22.73 1.48 -2.71
C ASP A 301 23.31 0.07 -2.80
N GLN A 302 22.54 -0.86 -3.39
CA GLN A 302 23.00 -2.23 -3.60
C GLN A 302 24.20 -2.28 -4.55
N LEU A 303 24.18 -1.51 -5.63
CA LEU A 303 25.29 -1.41 -6.58
C LEU A 303 26.54 -0.85 -5.92
N ILE A 304 26.42 0.22 -5.13
CA ILE A 304 27.52 0.80 -4.36
C ILE A 304 28.09 -0.23 -3.39
N ARG A 305 27.24 -0.91 -2.60
CA ARG A 305 27.70 -1.94 -1.65
C ARG A 305 28.43 -3.08 -2.36
N ARG A 306 27.95 -3.48 -3.54
CA ARG A 306 28.63 -4.50 -4.35
C ARG A 306 29.98 -4.01 -4.86
N ASP A 307 30.09 -2.75 -5.25
CA ASP A 307 31.34 -2.14 -5.73
C ASP A 307 32.38 -1.97 -4.58
N ILE A 308 31.94 -1.57 -3.38
CA ILE A 308 32.77 -1.51 -2.17
C ILE A 308 33.38 -2.89 -1.84
N GLY A 309 32.58 -3.97 -1.93
CA GLY A 309 33.00 -5.33 -1.59
C GLY A 309 33.30 -5.53 -0.10
N GLY A 310 34.10 -6.56 0.23
CA GLY A 310 34.40 -6.95 1.62
C GLY A 310 33.23 -7.65 2.34
N ASP A 311 33.38 -7.88 3.63
CA ASP A 311 32.37 -8.56 4.48
C ASP A 311 31.29 -7.58 4.97
N HIS A 312 31.67 -6.32 5.20
CA HIS A 312 30.76 -5.25 5.64
C HIS A 312 30.95 -3.99 4.82
N GLN A 313 29.85 -3.26 4.56
CA GLN A 313 29.88 -2.04 3.76
C GLN A 313 29.15 -0.89 4.46
N ARG A 314 29.76 0.29 4.45
CA ARG A 314 29.14 1.55 4.86
C ARG A 314 29.23 2.56 3.73
N ILE A 315 28.10 3.11 3.34
CA ILE A 315 28.05 4.27 2.43
C ILE A 315 28.09 5.51 3.34
N ILE A 316 29.08 6.38 3.14
CA ILE A 316 29.22 7.62 3.89
C ILE A 316 28.47 8.74 3.16
N ASP A 317 28.74 8.87 1.86
CA ASP A 317 28.13 9.88 1.00
C ASP A 317 27.98 9.33 -0.42
N LYS A 318 26.97 9.81 -1.13
CA LYS A 318 26.76 9.53 -2.55
C LYS A 318 26.06 10.71 -3.22
N SER A 319 26.37 10.91 -4.49
CA SER A 319 25.73 11.92 -5.33
C SER A 319 25.35 11.31 -6.67
N THR A 320 24.05 11.30 -6.96
CA THR A 320 23.48 10.69 -8.16
C THR A 320 23.08 11.76 -9.17
N GLN A 321 23.61 11.65 -10.39
CA GLN A 321 23.12 12.39 -11.56
C GLN A 321 22.17 11.51 -12.36
N TYR A 322 21.09 12.11 -12.86
CA TYR A 322 20.09 11.45 -13.70
C TYR A 322 20.12 12.12 -15.07
N LEU A 323 20.42 11.35 -16.12
CA LEU A 323 20.58 11.83 -17.49
C LEU A 323 19.65 11.06 -18.43
N GLY A 324 19.24 11.74 -19.51
CA GLY A 324 18.39 11.15 -20.56
C GLY A 324 17.07 10.63 -20.01
N ILE A 325 16.38 11.45 -19.22
CA ILE A 325 15.14 11.04 -18.56
C ILE A 325 14.02 11.04 -19.59
N THR A 326 13.45 9.87 -19.82
CA THR A 326 12.25 9.70 -20.64
C THR A 326 11.07 9.26 -19.78
N PHE A 327 9.85 9.47 -20.28
CA PHE A 327 8.64 9.01 -19.60
C PHE A 327 7.56 8.56 -20.58
N LYS A 328 6.62 7.76 -20.05
CA LYS A 328 5.35 7.40 -20.69
C LYS A 328 4.19 7.61 -19.71
N HIS A 329 3.07 8.18 -20.15
CA HIS A 329 1.82 8.13 -19.40
C HIS A 329 1.05 6.87 -19.82
N CYS A 330 0.81 5.96 -18.88
CA CYS A 330 0.10 4.73 -19.14
C CYS A 330 -1.08 4.52 -18.21
N LEU A 331 -2.09 3.78 -18.69
CA LEU A 331 -3.24 3.40 -17.89
C LEU A 331 -3.20 1.90 -17.55
N LEU A 332 -3.28 1.57 -16.26
CA LEU A 332 -3.27 0.19 -15.80
C LEU A 332 -4.66 -0.25 -15.28
N PRO A 333 -5.11 -1.47 -15.63
CA PRO A 333 -6.46 -1.94 -15.34
C PRO A 333 -6.55 -2.46 -13.91
N VAL A 334 -7.49 -1.92 -13.13
CA VAL A 334 -7.72 -2.30 -11.73
C VAL A 334 -9.21 -2.47 -11.47
N TRP A 335 -9.59 -3.59 -10.86
CA TRP A 335 -10.91 -3.71 -10.25
C TRP A 335 -10.86 -3.20 -8.82
N VAL A 336 -11.72 -2.24 -8.50
CA VAL A 336 -11.79 -1.62 -7.18
C VAL A 336 -13.07 -2.05 -6.49
N ALA A 337 -12.95 -2.60 -5.27
CA ALA A 337 -14.05 -2.83 -4.36
C ALA A 337 -13.85 -2.01 -3.10
N ASN A 338 -14.93 -1.35 -2.66
CA ASN A 338 -14.95 -0.56 -1.45
C ASN A 338 -16.07 -1.06 -0.55
N TYR A 339 -15.78 -1.15 0.75
CA TYR A 339 -16.80 -1.42 1.75
C TYR A 339 -16.55 -0.60 3.01
N ARG A 340 -17.61 -0.30 3.75
CA ARG A 340 -17.52 0.40 5.03
C ARG A 340 -17.72 -0.58 6.18
N TYR A 341 -16.91 -0.45 7.21
CA TYR A 341 -17.02 -1.21 8.45
C TYR A 341 -16.70 -0.31 9.65
N HIS A 342 -17.66 -0.11 10.54
CA HIS A 342 -17.61 0.85 11.66
C HIS A 342 -17.12 2.25 11.23
N GLU A 343 -17.81 2.86 10.25
CA GLU A 343 -17.48 4.17 9.65
C GLU A 343 -16.12 4.28 8.93
N LYS A 344 -15.29 3.25 8.99
CA LYS A 344 -14.02 3.20 8.24
C LYS A 344 -14.25 2.57 6.86
N LEU A 345 -13.73 3.25 5.84
CA LEU A 345 -13.64 2.71 4.49
C LEU A 345 -12.47 1.75 4.40
N PHE A 346 -12.69 0.62 3.74
CA PHE A 346 -11.66 -0.32 3.37
C PHE A 346 -11.72 -0.53 1.86
N GLN A 347 -10.55 -0.55 1.25
CA GLN A 347 -10.39 -0.74 -0.18
C GLN A 347 -9.72 -2.08 -0.48
N ILE A 348 -10.20 -2.74 -1.52
CA ILE A 348 -9.63 -3.96 -2.07
C ILE A 348 -9.48 -3.75 -3.57
N LEU A 349 -8.31 -4.06 -4.08
CA LEU A 349 -7.93 -3.94 -5.46
C LEU A 349 -7.66 -5.34 -6.02
N VAL A 350 -8.07 -5.56 -7.26
CA VAL A 350 -7.69 -6.73 -8.03
C VAL A 350 -6.99 -6.25 -9.28
N ASN A 351 -5.77 -6.72 -9.50
CA ASN A 351 -5.03 -6.47 -10.73
C ASN A 351 -5.84 -7.00 -11.93
N GLY A 352 -6.21 -6.11 -12.86
CA GLY A 352 -7.08 -6.41 -14.00
C GLY A 352 -6.42 -7.28 -15.07
N ARG A 353 -5.16 -7.67 -14.91
CA ARG A 353 -4.43 -8.64 -15.76
C ARG A 353 -4.17 -9.96 -15.06
N SER A 354 -3.53 -9.92 -13.90
CA SER A 354 -3.11 -11.14 -13.19
C SER A 354 -4.17 -11.71 -12.25
N GLY A 355 -5.19 -10.92 -11.89
CA GLY A 355 -6.17 -11.30 -10.87
C GLY A 355 -5.63 -11.26 -9.45
N LYS A 356 -4.39 -10.79 -9.24
CA LYS A 356 -3.78 -10.65 -7.92
C LYS A 356 -4.56 -9.67 -7.06
N VAL A 357 -4.91 -10.08 -5.85
CA VAL A 357 -5.72 -9.27 -4.91
C VAL A 357 -4.82 -8.59 -3.88
N SER A 358 -5.03 -7.30 -3.69
CA SER A 358 -4.37 -6.47 -2.69
C SER A 358 -5.44 -5.67 -1.95
N GLY A 359 -5.59 -5.87 -0.65
CA GLY A 359 -6.71 -5.26 0.07
C GLY A 359 -6.49 -5.07 1.55
N GLU A 360 -7.19 -4.10 2.10
CA GLU A 360 -7.27 -3.84 3.53
C GLU A 360 -8.37 -4.68 4.19
N ARG A 361 -8.19 -4.98 5.48
CA ARG A 361 -9.19 -5.69 6.27
C ARG A 361 -9.25 -5.19 7.71
N PRO A 362 -10.44 -5.20 8.33
CA PRO A 362 -10.55 -5.08 9.77
C PRO A 362 -10.07 -6.37 10.46
N TYR A 363 -9.51 -6.21 11.65
CA TYR A 363 -9.11 -7.32 12.52
C TYR A 363 -10.20 -7.59 13.56
N SER A 364 -10.53 -8.86 13.74
CA SER A 364 -11.46 -9.31 14.77
C SER A 364 -10.70 -9.57 16.08
N TRP A 365 -10.79 -8.62 17.02
CA TRP A 365 -10.15 -8.72 18.33
C TRP A 365 -10.60 -9.96 19.10
N SER A 366 -11.86 -10.36 19.02
CA SER A 366 -12.36 -11.58 19.65
C SER A 366 -11.68 -12.86 19.12
N LYS A 367 -11.43 -12.94 17.81
CA LYS A 367 -10.68 -14.08 17.22
C LYS A 367 -9.20 -14.07 17.63
N ILE A 368 -8.59 -12.89 17.70
CA ILE A 368 -7.19 -12.74 18.15
C ILE A 368 -7.06 -13.13 19.62
N LEU A 369 -7.93 -12.62 20.50
CA LEU A 369 -7.93 -12.93 21.93
C LEU A 369 -8.19 -14.42 22.18
N ALA A 370 -9.11 -15.04 21.43
CA ALA A 370 -9.36 -16.48 21.52
C ALA A 370 -8.12 -17.30 21.14
N LEU A 371 -7.40 -16.92 20.07
CA LEU A 371 -6.14 -17.58 19.71
C LEU A 371 -5.07 -17.38 20.80
N VAL A 372 -4.90 -16.15 21.30
CA VAL A 372 -3.90 -15.85 22.34
C VAL A 372 -4.20 -16.64 23.62
N ALA A 373 -5.47 -16.72 24.03
CA ALA A 373 -5.90 -17.52 25.17
C ALA A 373 -5.63 -19.01 24.95
N LEU A 374 -5.88 -19.53 23.75
CA LEU A 374 -5.57 -20.91 23.39
C LEU A 374 -4.07 -21.20 23.47
N ILE A 375 -3.22 -20.32 22.91
CA ILE A 375 -1.76 -20.45 22.98
C ILE A 375 -1.30 -20.41 24.44
N ALA A 376 -1.81 -19.49 25.25
CA ALA A 376 -1.48 -19.39 26.66
C ALA A 376 -1.85 -20.66 27.44
N LEU A 377 -2.99 -21.27 27.14
CA LEU A 377 -3.44 -22.52 27.75
C LEU A 377 -2.53 -23.69 27.36
N VAL A 378 -2.16 -23.80 26.07
CA VAL A 378 -1.23 -24.84 25.58
C VAL A 378 0.15 -24.69 26.23
N VAL A 379 0.71 -23.49 26.25
CA VAL A 379 2.02 -23.22 26.87
C VAL A 379 1.97 -23.49 28.37
N GLY A 380 0.93 -23.05 29.07
CA GLY A 380 0.72 -23.33 30.49
C GLY A 380 0.61 -24.83 30.77
N GLY A 381 -0.09 -25.58 29.92
CA GLY A 381 -0.18 -27.04 29.98
C GLY A 381 1.19 -27.72 29.82
N ILE A 382 1.97 -27.33 28.81
CA ILE A 382 3.32 -27.86 28.58
C ILE A 382 4.22 -27.59 29.79
N ILE A 383 4.22 -26.35 30.32
CA ILE A 383 5.01 -25.98 31.50
C ILE A 383 4.61 -26.84 32.71
N ALA A 384 3.30 -26.99 32.96
CA ALA A 384 2.79 -27.81 34.05
C ALA A 384 3.21 -29.28 33.92
N THR A 385 3.14 -29.86 32.71
CA THR A 385 3.60 -31.23 32.44
C THR A 385 5.10 -31.37 32.67
N VAL A 386 5.92 -30.43 32.19
CA VAL A 386 7.38 -30.44 32.42
C VAL A 386 7.71 -30.31 33.91
N MET A 387 7.00 -29.46 34.65
CA MET A 387 7.17 -29.34 36.11
C MET A 387 6.76 -30.62 36.85
N ALA A 388 5.67 -31.27 36.42
CA ALA A 388 5.23 -32.55 36.98
C ALA A 388 6.24 -33.67 36.74
N LEU A 389 6.86 -33.73 35.55
CA LEU A 389 7.91 -34.70 35.20
C LEU A 389 9.23 -34.45 35.94
N LYS A 390 9.49 -33.22 36.42
CA LYS A 390 10.66 -32.87 37.23
C LYS A 390 10.50 -33.13 38.74
N LYS A 391 9.33 -33.57 39.21
CA LYS A 391 9.09 -33.82 40.64
C LYS A 391 9.81 -35.11 41.09
N PRO A 392 10.82 -35.05 41.97
CA PRO A 392 11.51 -36.25 42.43
C PRO A 392 10.56 -37.14 43.26
N PRO A 393 10.66 -38.48 43.15
CA PRO A 393 9.82 -39.39 43.92
C PRO A 393 10.04 -39.16 45.42
N GLY A 394 8.93 -38.97 46.14
CA GLY A 394 8.94 -38.74 47.58
C GLY A 394 9.59 -39.91 48.32
N VAL A 395 10.49 -39.58 49.25
CA VAL A 395 11.12 -40.52 50.18
C VAL A 395 10.03 -41.20 51.00
N ALA A 396 9.92 -42.52 50.86
CA ALA A 396 9.02 -43.36 51.64
C ALA A 396 9.41 -43.32 53.13
N HIS A 397 8.44 -43.05 54.01
CA HIS A 397 8.58 -43.21 55.44
C HIS A 397 8.80 -44.70 55.78
N GLN A 398 9.94 -45.02 56.40
CA GLN A 398 10.30 -46.35 56.87
C GLN A 398 9.78 -46.56 58.30
N PRO A 399 9.18 -47.72 58.65
CA PRO A 399 8.60 -47.96 59.96
C PRO A 399 9.68 -48.17 61.04
N GLN A 400 9.45 -47.58 62.22
CA GLN A 400 10.32 -47.66 63.40
C GLN A 400 10.49 -49.11 63.88
N ARG A 401 11.76 -49.56 63.90
CA ARG A 401 12.19 -50.78 64.62
C ARG A 401 12.59 -50.40 66.05
N GLN A 402 11.96 -51.04 67.01
CA GLN A 402 12.28 -50.95 68.43
C GLN A 402 13.72 -51.41 68.71
N SER A 403 14.52 -50.57 69.37
CA SER A 403 15.68 -51.03 70.12
C SER A 403 15.71 -50.38 71.50
N ARG A 404 15.46 -51.25 72.48
CA ARG A 404 15.62 -51.13 73.92
C ARG A 404 16.96 -50.49 74.30
N ARG A 405 16.97 -49.39 75.07
CA ARG A 405 18.05 -49.06 76.01
C ARG A 405 17.58 -48.17 77.16
N GLN A 406 18.22 -48.43 78.29
CA GLN A 406 17.88 -48.15 79.68
C GLN A 406 17.73 -46.67 80.08
N ALA A 407 16.96 -46.50 81.15
CA ALA A 407 16.71 -45.25 81.86
C ALA A 407 17.92 -44.75 82.66
N VAL A 408 18.08 -43.43 82.71
CA VAL A 408 18.77 -42.66 83.77
C VAL A 408 17.93 -41.39 84.01
N PRO A 409 17.62 -41.00 85.27
CA PRO A 409 16.68 -39.91 85.57
C PRO A 409 17.36 -38.56 85.87
N HIS A 410 16.49 -37.52 85.98
CA HIS A 410 16.64 -36.18 86.61
C HIS A 410 16.95 -34.94 85.71
N PRO A 411 16.59 -33.71 86.15
CA PRO A 411 15.22 -33.20 86.34
C PRO A 411 15.04 -31.78 85.73
N GLY A 412 13.82 -31.22 85.77
CA GLY A 412 13.66 -29.75 85.83
C GLY A 412 12.59 -29.13 84.95
N ARG A 413 11.45 -28.82 85.57
CA ARG A 413 10.35 -27.97 85.11
C ARG A 413 10.81 -26.62 84.54
N ARG A 414 10.06 -26.05 83.59
CA ARG A 414 9.08 -24.96 83.84
C ARG A 414 8.17 -24.67 82.63
N ARG A 415 6.89 -24.49 82.96
CA ARG A 415 5.78 -23.93 82.18
C ARG A 415 6.06 -22.47 81.76
N ARG A 416 5.42 -22.04 80.67
CA ARG A 416 4.35 -21.00 80.61
C ARG A 416 3.83 -20.91 79.15
N GLU A 417 2.52 -21.11 78.92
CA GLU A 417 1.47 -20.06 78.79
C GLU A 417 1.80 -19.08 77.65
N GLY A 418 0.98 -18.77 76.64
CA GLY A 418 -0.39 -19.09 76.28
C GLY A 418 -0.70 -18.47 74.89
N GLU A 419 -1.80 -18.94 74.30
CA GLU A 419 -2.72 -18.37 73.27
C GLU A 419 -2.66 -16.85 72.87
N PRO A 420 -3.44 -16.37 71.87
CA PRO A 420 -3.60 -16.81 70.47
C PRO A 420 -3.76 -15.60 69.47
N ASN A 421 -3.93 -15.91 68.18
CA ASN A 421 -4.73 -15.19 67.15
C ASN A 421 -4.59 -13.67 66.89
N ALA A 422 -4.08 -13.39 65.68
CA ALA A 422 -4.83 -12.86 64.53
C ALA A 422 -5.21 -11.35 64.38
N VAL A 423 -4.96 -10.91 63.14
CA VAL A 423 -5.66 -9.89 62.30
C VAL A 423 -5.28 -8.40 62.41
N VAL A 424 -5.05 -7.82 61.21
CA VAL A 424 -5.40 -6.48 60.69
C VAL A 424 -4.23 -5.54 60.31
N GLN A 425 -4.04 -5.44 58.99
CA GLN A 425 -3.81 -4.26 58.12
C GLN A 425 -3.01 -3.03 58.61
N ALA A 426 -2.07 -2.52 57.79
CA ALA A 426 -2.30 -1.50 56.74
C ALA A 426 -1.02 -0.75 56.31
N ALA A 427 -1.08 -0.20 55.09
CA ALA A 427 -0.30 0.89 54.47
C ALA A 427 1.06 0.54 53.80
N ARG A 428 1.28 0.78 52.49
CA ARG A 428 1.29 2.00 51.61
C ARG A 428 2.72 2.58 51.47
N ALA A 429 3.31 2.44 50.28
CA ALA A 429 4.44 3.21 49.68
C ALA A 429 5.17 2.26 48.68
N ALA A 430 5.64 2.62 47.48
CA ALA A 430 5.70 3.87 46.75
C ALA A 430 5.87 3.54 45.25
N LEU A 431 5.16 4.29 44.39
CA LEU A 431 5.50 4.53 42.98
C LEU A 431 6.46 5.73 42.92
N PRO A 432 7.41 5.79 41.97
CA PRO A 432 7.97 7.07 41.53
C PRO A 432 7.24 7.60 40.29
N GLU A 433 7.11 8.92 40.30
CA GLU A 433 6.43 9.80 39.35
C GLU A 433 7.13 9.91 37.99
N LEU A 434 6.33 10.21 36.97
CA LEU A 434 6.74 10.73 35.66
C LEU A 434 6.74 12.26 35.72
N GLU A 435 7.89 12.89 35.53
CA GLU A 435 7.99 14.35 35.32
C GLU A 435 7.73 14.73 33.86
N HIS A 436 6.85 15.72 33.67
CA HIS A 436 6.69 16.52 32.46
C HIS A 436 7.81 17.57 32.33
N PRO A 437 8.23 17.94 31.11
CA PRO A 437 8.71 19.28 30.82
C PRO A 437 7.67 20.12 30.08
N ARG A 438 7.63 21.37 30.51
CA ARG A 438 6.71 22.45 30.15
C ARG A 438 6.93 22.99 28.74
N HIS A 439 5.85 23.56 28.20
CA HIS A 439 5.80 24.45 27.05
C HIS A 439 6.85 25.57 27.12
N HIS A 440 7.65 25.72 26.07
CA HIS A 440 8.40 26.94 25.77
C HIS A 440 7.72 27.71 24.65
N ALA A 441 7.44 28.98 24.93
CA ALA A 441 6.88 29.96 24.02
C ALA A 441 7.92 30.41 22.97
N VAL A 442 7.40 30.64 21.76
CA VAL A 442 8.10 31.15 20.58
C VAL A 442 8.36 32.66 20.71
N PRO A 443 9.58 33.16 20.42
CA PRO A 443 9.76 34.54 19.99
C PRO A 443 9.94 34.65 18.47
N ALA A 444 9.33 35.69 17.91
CA ALA A 444 9.33 36.04 16.48
C ALA A 444 10.72 36.40 15.93
N PRO A 445 10.99 36.17 14.63
CA PRO A 445 12.19 36.70 13.98
C PRO A 445 11.96 38.10 13.40
N VAL A 446 12.71 39.08 13.90
CA VAL A 446 13.03 40.35 13.23
C VAL A 446 14.39 40.19 12.57
N GLY A 447 14.50 40.41 11.26
CA GLY A 447 15.80 40.52 10.59
C GLY A 447 15.74 40.37 9.07
N ARG A 448 15.58 41.50 8.36
CA ARG A 448 15.86 41.61 6.92
C ARG A 448 17.37 41.43 6.64
N PRO A 449 17.77 40.64 5.65
CA PRO A 449 19.05 40.82 4.98
C PRO A 449 18.90 41.69 3.73
N ARG A 450 19.90 42.57 3.55
CA ARG A 450 20.04 43.55 2.47
C ARG A 450 20.22 42.87 1.11
N HIS A 451 19.58 43.43 0.08
CA HIS A 451 19.92 43.18 -1.31
C HIS A 451 21.42 43.44 -1.57
N ARG A 452 22.14 42.45 -2.08
CA ARG A 452 23.47 42.61 -2.67
C ARG A 452 23.31 42.52 -4.18
N THR A 453 23.38 43.67 -4.83
CA THR A 453 23.38 43.83 -6.28
C THR A 453 24.68 43.22 -6.83
N VAL A 454 24.59 42.12 -7.59
CA VAL A 454 25.69 41.64 -8.41
C VAL A 454 25.62 42.39 -9.74
N ARG A 455 26.64 43.21 -9.98
CA ARG A 455 26.89 43.91 -11.24
C ARG A 455 27.44 42.86 -12.22
N VAL A 456 26.70 42.54 -13.28
CA VAL A 456 27.25 41.83 -14.44
C VAL A 456 28.06 42.87 -15.23
N LEU A 457 29.38 42.68 -15.26
CA LEU A 457 30.25 43.32 -16.24
C LEU A 457 29.99 42.63 -17.57
N ARG A 458 29.61 43.44 -18.57
CA ARG A 458 29.80 43.11 -19.98
C ARG A 458 31.29 43.17 -20.25
N ASP A 459 31.84 42.10 -20.82
CA ASP A 459 32.72 42.10 -21.98
C ASP A 459 32.55 40.76 -22.71
#